data_AF-A0AA96X8W0-F1
#
_entry.id   AF-A0AA96X8W0-F1
#
_cell.length_a   1.000
_cell.length_b   1.000
_cell.length_c   1.000
_cell.angle_alpha   90.00
_cell.angle_beta   90.00
_cell.angle_gamma   90.00
#
_symmetry.space_group_name_H-M   'P 1'
#
loop_
_entity.id
_entity.type
_entity.pdbx_description
1 polymer ?
#
loop_
_entity_poly.entity_id
_entity_poly.type
_entity_poly.pdbx_seq_one_letter_code
_entity_poly.pdbx_strand_id
1 'polypeptide(L)'
;MSKILPPILALLLATFVLGAQANNYVSKDSQATSSLGCISATSVQSTHSPTDITSAAKTCTEQSKFDEAAELLMVASAFAYFDTQRVSDKTGHNVLRVIFNKKFNSMSEGDRNKLFASINSLDQGGARKLEVCNYLIASKPPSYVPSYMISHGLRKFTGVTEAP
;
A
#
# COMPACT_ATOMS: atom_id res chain seq x y z
N MET A 1 -56.40 -46.75 -16.01
CA MET A 1 -56.56 -45.29 -16.12
C MET A 1 -55.17 -44.67 -16.13
N SER A 2 -54.81 -44.08 -17.26
CA SER A 2 -53.53 -43.43 -17.55
C SER A 2 -53.35 -42.17 -16.71
N LYS A 3 -52.18 -41.97 -16.09
CA LYS A 3 -51.69 -40.63 -15.71
C LYS A 3 -50.19 -40.55 -16.00
N ILE A 4 -49.90 -39.94 -17.15
CA ILE A 4 -48.58 -39.50 -17.60
C ILE A 4 -48.18 -38.31 -16.73
N LEU A 5 -47.04 -38.41 -16.03
CA LEU A 5 -46.43 -37.30 -15.28
C LEU A 5 -45.41 -36.62 -16.21
N PRO A 6 -45.42 -35.29 -16.39
CA PRO A 6 -44.52 -34.63 -17.34
C PRO A 6 -43.10 -34.55 -16.77
N PRO A 7 -42.05 -34.64 -17.62
CA PRO A 7 -40.70 -34.39 -17.18
C PRO A 7 -40.54 -32.88 -16.95
N ILE A 8 -40.36 -32.50 -15.69
CA ILE A 8 -39.96 -31.13 -15.33
C ILE A 8 -38.57 -30.93 -15.92
N LEU A 9 -38.53 -30.07 -16.94
CA LEU A 9 -37.38 -29.54 -17.65
C LEU A 9 -36.38 -28.96 -16.62
N ALA A 10 -35.37 -29.75 -16.27
CA ALA A 10 -34.22 -29.31 -15.48
C ALA A 10 -33.39 -28.32 -16.29
N LEU A 11 -33.76 -27.03 -16.24
CA LEU A 11 -32.98 -25.93 -16.79
C LEU A 11 -31.77 -25.70 -15.85
N LEU A 12 -30.67 -26.41 -16.12
CA LEU A 12 -29.38 -26.22 -15.49
C LEU A 12 -28.88 -24.78 -15.74
N LEU A 13 -28.90 -23.98 -14.68
CA LEU A 13 -28.20 -22.70 -14.57
C LEU A 13 -26.69 -22.94 -14.67
N ALA A 14 -26.15 -22.91 -15.89
CA ALA A 14 -24.72 -22.74 -16.12
C ALA A 14 -24.37 -21.24 -15.97
N THR A 15 -24.30 -20.77 -14.73
CA THR A 15 -23.71 -19.46 -14.44
C THR A 15 -22.19 -19.57 -14.62
N PHE A 16 -21.71 -19.15 -15.79
CA PHE A 16 -20.28 -18.91 -16.01
C PHE A 16 -19.83 -17.80 -15.04
N VAL A 17 -19.15 -18.18 -13.96
CA VAL A 17 -18.39 -17.24 -13.14
C VAL A 17 -17.16 -16.85 -13.95
N LEU A 18 -17.24 -15.77 -14.75
CA LEU A 18 -16.04 -15.07 -15.19
C LEU A 18 -15.42 -14.40 -13.96
N GLY A 19 -14.46 -15.09 -13.33
CA GLY A 19 -13.58 -14.46 -12.35
C GLY A 19 -12.70 -13.44 -13.06
N ALA A 20 -13.13 -12.19 -13.11
CA ALA A 20 -12.25 -11.09 -13.51
C ALA A 20 -11.14 -10.97 -12.46
N GLN A 21 -9.93 -11.39 -12.80
CA GLN A 21 -8.75 -11.19 -11.97
C GLN A 21 -8.44 -9.69 -11.94
N ALA A 22 -8.84 -9.00 -10.87
CA ALA A 22 -8.52 -7.60 -10.66
C ALA A 22 -7.00 -7.48 -10.42
N ASN A 23 -6.24 -7.19 -11.49
CA ASN A 23 -4.83 -6.86 -11.35
C ASN A 23 -4.71 -5.48 -10.70
N ASN A 24 -3.97 -5.42 -9.59
CA ASN A 24 -3.62 -4.19 -8.89
C ASN A 24 -2.77 -3.29 -9.78
N TYR A 25 -3.40 -2.41 -10.56
CA TYR A 25 -2.70 -1.45 -11.42
C TYR A 25 -2.10 -0.31 -10.58
N VAL A 26 -0.78 -0.17 -10.66
CA VAL A 26 -0.02 0.95 -10.08
C VAL A 26 0.50 1.79 -11.24
N SER A 27 0.11 3.06 -11.29
CA SER A 27 0.52 3.97 -12.36
C SER A 27 2.05 4.14 -12.37
N LYS A 28 2.60 4.63 -13.47
CA LYS A 28 4.03 4.98 -13.53
C LYS A 28 4.40 6.08 -12.53
N ASP A 29 3.48 7.02 -12.30
CA ASP A 29 3.66 8.14 -11.37
C ASP A 29 3.57 7.73 -9.90
N SER A 30 3.10 6.51 -9.64
CA SER A 30 3.12 5.83 -8.35
C SER A 30 4.36 4.92 -8.16
N GLN A 31 5.41 5.08 -8.98
CA GLN A 31 6.70 4.41 -8.78
C GLN A 31 7.64 5.26 -7.94
N ALA A 32 8.63 4.61 -7.32
CA ALA A 32 9.66 5.31 -6.56
C ALA A 32 10.48 6.17 -7.52
N THR A 33 10.70 7.42 -7.13
CA THR A 33 11.48 8.40 -7.87
C THR A 33 12.91 8.48 -7.36
N SER A 34 13.16 7.98 -6.14
CA SER A 34 14.47 7.97 -5.49
C SER A 34 14.85 6.56 -5.04
N SER A 35 16.12 6.18 -5.25
CA SER A 35 16.69 4.95 -4.71
C SER A 35 17.35 5.24 -3.36
N LEU A 36 16.64 4.92 -2.27
CA LEU A 36 17.10 5.23 -0.91
C LEU A 36 17.97 4.13 -0.29
N GLY A 37 18.06 2.94 -0.90
CA GLY A 37 18.67 1.77 -0.23
C GLY A 37 17.92 1.39 1.06
N CYS A 38 18.59 0.72 1.99
CA CYS A 38 18.06 0.51 3.35
C CYS A 38 18.59 1.62 4.27
N ILE A 39 17.71 2.54 4.69
CA ILE A 39 18.04 3.69 5.54
C ILE A 39 17.31 3.62 6.89
N SER A 40 17.76 4.40 7.86
CA SER A 40 17.02 4.57 9.11
C SER A 40 15.72 5.35 8.90
N ALA A 41 14.67 5.00 9.64
CA ALA A 41 13.39 5.72 9.64
C ALA A 41 13.54 7.21 10.01
N THR A 42 14.53 7.56 10.84
CA THR A 42 14.83 8.94 11.24
C THR A 42 15.67 9.71 10.23
N SER A 43 16.09 9.07 9.13
CA SER A 43 16.81 9.69 8.01
C SER A 43 15.90 10.00 6.81
N VAL A 44 14.61 9.70 6.91
CA VAL A 44 13.62 10.08 5.90
C VAL A 44 13.59 11.61 5.76
N GLN A 45 13.34 12.13 4.57
CA GLN A 45 13.26 13.55 4.30
C GLN A 45 11.87 13.90 3.79
N SER A 46 11.47 15.17 3.90
CA SER A 46 10.17 15.65 3.42
C SER A 46 9.97 15.46 1.91
N THR A 47 11.06 15.27 1.15
CA THR A 47 11.07 15.00 -0.29
C THR A 47 10.86 13.54 -0.64
N HIS A 48 10.98 12.60 0.31
CA HIS A 48 10.76 11.18 0.06
C HIS A 48 9.27 10.83 0.10
N SER A 49 8.74 10.27 -0.98
CA SER A 49 7.35 9.83 -1.04
C SER A 49 7.14 8.49 -0.31
N PRO A 50 5.90 8.11 0.05
CA PRO A 50 5.61 6.81 0.65
C PRO A 50 6.02 5.65 -0.26
N THR A 51 6.00 5.86 -1.57
CA THR A 51 6.52 4.90 -2.55
C THR A 51 8.03 4.71 -2.46
N ASP A 52 8.79 5.80 -2.27
CA ASP A 52 10.24 5.75 -2.06
C ASP A 52 10.57 5.03 -0.74
N ILE A 53 9.89 5.43 0.34
CA ILE A 53 10.09 4.88 1.69
C ILE A 53 9.72 3.38 1.74
N THR A 54 8.63 2.97 1.08
CA THR A 54 8.23 1.56 0.99
C THR A 54 9.22 0.75 0.14
N SER A 55 9.85 1.37 -0.86
CA SER A 55 10.93 0.73 -1.62
C SER A 55 12.18 0.55 -0.76
N ALA A 56 12.50 1.53 0.10
CA ALA A 56 13.57 1.42 1.09
C ALA A 56 13.30 0.28 2.10
N ALA A 57 12.06 0.17 2.59
CA ALA A 57 11.63 -0.91 3.47
C ALA A 57 11.82 -2.28 2.81
N LYS A 58 11.46 -2.42 1.52
CA LYS A 58 11.71 -3.65 0.76
C LYS A 58 13.20 -3.98 0.72
N THR A 59 14.06 -2.99 0.47
CA THR A 59 15.51 -3.18 0.48
C THR A 59 16.03 -3.59 1.86
N CYS A 60 15.49 -3.04 2.95
CA CYS A 60 15.82 -3.52 4.30
C CYS A 60 15.39 -4.97 4.51
N THR A 61 14.20 -5.37 4.04
CA THR A 61 13.77 -6.77 4.15
C THR A 61 14.65 -7.73 3.36
N GLU A 62 15.07 -7.35 2.14
CA GLU A 62 16.04 -8.13 1.34
C GLU A 62 17.40 -8.29 2.04
N GLN A 63 17.75 -7.35 2.92
CA GLN A 63 18.94 -7.40 3.76
C GLN A 63 18.71 -8.06 5.12
N SER A 64 17.56 -8.71 5.34
CA SER A 64 17.15 -9.29 6.62
C SER A 64 17.09 -8.29 7.80
N LYS A 65 16.95 -6.99 7.51
CA LYS A 65 16.77 -5.89 8.45
C LYS A 65 15.29 -5.61 8.66
N PHE A 66 14.62 -6.54 9.34
CA PHE A 66 13.15 -6.54 9.46
C PHE A 66 12.62 -5.43 10.37
N ASP A 67 13.36 -5.05 11.40
CA ASP A 67 12.97 -3.97 12.32
C ASP A 67 13.05 -2.62 11.61
N GLU A 68 14.14 -2.34 10.89
CA GLU A 68 14.27 -1.12 10.07
C GLU A 68 13.20 -1.06 8.98
N ALA A 69 12.86 -2.21 8.37
CA ALA A 69 11.76 -2.28 7.41
C ALA A 69 10.41 -1.93 8.06
N ALA A 70 10.13 -2.44 9.26
CA ALA A 70 8.90 -2.13 9.99
C ALA A 70 8.81 -0.63 10.35
N GLU A 71 9.90 -0.04 10.79
CA GLU A 71 9.97 1.41 11.10
C GLU A 71 9.76 2.28 9.86
N LEU A 72 10.36 1.91 8.72
CA LEU A 72 10.14 2.61 7.45
C LEU A 72 8.69 2.48 6.98
N LEU A 73 8.06 1.33 7.17
CA LEU A 73 6.63 1.14 6.87
C LEU A 73 5.74 1.99 7.78
N MET A 74 6.12 2.19 9.05
CA MET A 74 5.45 3.12 9.95
C MET A 74 5.55 4.56 9.44
N VAL A 75 6.75 5.01 9.02
CA VAL A 75 6.94 6.36 8.45
C VAL A 75 6.17 6.53 7.14
N ALA A 76 6.24 5.55 6.23
CA ALA A 76 5.48 5.57 4.97
C ALA A 76 3.96 5.66 5.22
N SER A 77 3.46 4.95 6.23
CA SER A 77 2.05 4.99 6.62
C SER A 77 1.64 6.35 7.18
N ALA A 78 2.49 6.98 8.00
CA ALA A 78 2.26 8.33 8.53
C ALA A 78 2.24 9.39 7.41
N PHE A 79 3.19 9.32 6.47
CA PHE A 79 3.24 10.23 5.32
C PHE A 79 2.02 10.04 4.41
N ALA A 80 1.64 8.79 4.12
CA ALA A 80 0.48 8.52 3.31
C ALA A 80 -0.83 8.96 3.99
N TYR A 81 -0.94 8.81 5.31
CA TYR A 81 -2.08 9.33 6.06
C TYR A 81 -2.17 10.86 5.95
N PHE A 82 -1.06 11.57 6.10
CA PHE A 82 -1.03 13.02 5.88
C PHE A 82 -1.44 13.39 4.45
N ASP A 83 -0.99 12.62 3.46
CA ASP A 83 -1.35 12.84 2.05
C ASP A 83 -2.84 12.65 1.76
N THR A 84 -3.55 11.80 2.50
CA THR A 84 -5.02 11.71 2.39
C THR A 84 -5.74 13.00 2.74
N GLN A 85 -5.11 13.87 3.54
CA GLN A 85 -5.64 15.20 3.88
C GLN A 85 -5.32 16.25 2.81
N ARG A 86 -4.36 15.97 1.93
CA ARG A 86 -3.92 16.85 0.83
C ARG A 86 -4.55 16.49 -0.52
N VAL A 87 -5.13 15.29 -0.64
CA VAL A 87 -5.73 14.78 -1.89
C VAL A 87 -7.23 14.66 -1.74
N SER A 88 -7.96 15.41 -2.57
CA SER A 88 -9.43 15.48 -2.56
C SER A 88 -10.08 14.19 -3.08
N ASP A 89 -9.44 13.51 -4.03
CA ASP A 89 -9.92 12.25 -4.57
C ASP A 89 -9.69 11.07 -3.61
N LYS A 90 -10.73 10.76 -2.83
CA LYS A 90 -10.73 9.64 -1.86
C LYS A 90 -10.51 8.28 -2.48
N THR A 91 -10.78 8.10 -3.78
CA THR A 91 -10.63 6.80 -4.44
C THR A 91 -9.16 6.37 -4.56
N GLY A 92 -8.22 7.32 -4.53
CA GLY A 92 -6.78 7.07 -4.52
C GLY A 92 -6.19 6.72 -3.15
N HIS A 93 -6.92 6.96 -2.04
CA HIS A 93 -6.38 6.91 -0.67
C HIS A 93 -5.85 5.52 -0.27
N ASN A 94 -6.35 4.44 -0.90
CA ASN A 94 -5.92 3.07 -0.61
C ASN A 94 -4.65 2.64 -1.38
N VAL A 95 -4.02 3.52 -2.17
CA VAL A 95 -2.89 3.15 -3.04
C VAL A 95 -1.69 2.62 -2.27
N LEU A 96 -1.46 3.04 -1.02
CA LEU A 96 -0.32 2.54 -0.25
C LEU A 96 -0.40 1.02 -0.05
N ARG A 97 -1.60 0.46 0.17
CA ARG A 97 -1.81 -0.99 0.25
C ARG A 97 -1.48 -1.69 -1.06
N VAL A 98 -1.83 -1.07 -2.18
CA VAL A 98 -1.52 -1.58 -3.53
C VAL A 98 0.00 -1.58 -3.76
N ILE A 99 0.69 -0.50 -3.37
CA ILE A 99 2.15 -0.38 -3.42
C ILE A 99 2.82 -1.45 -2.55
N PHE A 100 2.37 -1.61 -1.30
CA PHE A 100 2.86 -2.65 -0.40
C PHE A 100 2.71 -4.03 -1.02
N ASN A 101 1.51 -4.40 -1.47
CA ASN A 101 1.28 -5.70 -2.09
C ASN A 101 2.18 -5.90 -3.32
N LYS A 102 2.33 -4.90 -4.19
CA LYS A 102 3.21 -4.98 -5.36
C LYS A 102 4.69 -5.17 -4.98
N LYS A 103 5.16 -4.54 -3.91
CA LYS A 103 6.56 -4.60 -3.48
C LYS A 103 6.90 -5.89 -2.73
N PHE A 104 5.94 -6.44 -1.99
CA PHE A 104 6.15 -7.55 -1.07
C PHE A 104 5.45 -8.86 -1.51
N ASN A 105 4.82 -8.91 -2.69
CA ASN A 105 4.15 -10.12 -3.17
C ASN A 105 5.11 -11.31 -3.37
N SER A 106 6.27 -11.08 -3.96
CA SER A 106 7.28 -12.12 -4.27
C SER A 106 8.16 -12.52 -3.09
N MET A 107 7.88 -11.98 -1.89
CA MET A 107 8.63 -12.29 -0.67
C MET A 107 8.44 -13.75 -0.25
N SER A 108 9.51 -14.37 0.23
CA SER A 108 9.43 -15.71 0.83
C SER A 108 8.48 -15.70 2.03
N GLU A 109 7.85 -16.84 2.33
CA GLU A 109 6.99 -16.95 3.52
C GLU A 109 7.76 -16.66 4.82
N GLY A 110 9.01 -17.12 4.91
CA GLY A 110 9.88 -16.87 6.06
C GLY A 110 10.17 -15.38 6.28
N ASP A 111 10.54 -14.64 5.24
CA ASP A 111 10.81 -13.20 5.35
C ASP A 111 9.54 -12.41 5.62
N ARG A 112 8.42 -12.83 5.03
CA ARG A 112 7.10 -12.25 5.29
C ARG A 112 6.73 -12.38 6.76
N ASN A 113 6.89 -13.58 7.34
CA ASN A 113 6.59 -13.83 8.74
C ASN A 113 7.47 -12.99 9.68
N LYS A 114 8.77 -12.87 9.38
CA LYS A 114 9.70 -12.03 10.16
C LYS A 114 9.35 -10.55 10.07
N LEU A 115 9.05 -10.04 8.87
CA LEU A 115 8.61 -8.67 8.68
C LEU A 115 7.33 -8.37 9.48
N PHE A 116 6.31 -9.23 9.39
CA PHE A 116 5.09 -9.04 10.17
C PHE A 116 5.32 -9.18 11.67
N ALA A 117 6.23 -10.03 12.12
CA ALA A 117 6.63 -10.10 13.53
C ALA A 117 7.26 -8.77 13.99
N SER A 118 8.17 -8.18 13.20
CA SER A 118 8.76 -6.87 13.49
C SER A 118 7.72 -5.74 13.50
N ILE A 119 6.77 -5.74 12.56
CA ILE A 119 5.65 -4.78 12.55
C ILE A 119 4.82 -4.92 13.84
N ASN A 120 4.42 -6.14 14.19
CA ASN A 120 3.62 -6.40 15.39
C ASN A 120 4.37 -6.00 16.67
N SER A 121 5.67 -6.28 16.74
CA SER A 121 6.54 -5.90 17.85
C SER A 121 6.62 -4.38 17.99
N LEU A 122 6.85 -3.66 16.88
CA LEU A 122 6.85 -2.20 16.87
C LEU A 122 5.48 -1.63 17.27
N ASP A 123 4.39 -2.27 16.84
CA ASP A 123 3.04 -1.81 17.16
C ASP A 123 2.68 -1.93 18.63
N GLN A 124 3.25 -2.90 19.35
CA GLN A 124 3.10 -3.06 20.80
C GLN A 124 3.68 -1.88 21.60
N GLY A 125 4.48 -0.99 20.98
CA GLY A 125 4.97 0.23 21.60
C GLY A 125 6.46 0.17 21.95
N GLY A 126 6.81 0.80 23.08
CA GLY A 126 8.19 0.86 23.57
C GLY A 126 9.01 2.04 23.05
N ALA A 127 10.26 2.10 23.50
CA ALA A 127 11.15 3.24 23.28
C ALA A 127 11.38 3.51 21.78
N ARG A 128 11.50 2.45 20.96
CA ARG A 128 11.77 2.62 19.53
C ARG A 128 10.58 3.21 18.77
N LYS A 129 9.35 2.74 19.03
CA LYS A 129 8.13 3.36 18.47
C LYS A 129 8.03 4.83 18.87
N LEU A 130 8.30 5.14 20.14
CA LEU A 130 8.27 6.51 20.65
C LEU A 130 9.32 7.40 19.95
N GLU A 131 10.52 6.88 19.70
CA GLU A 131 11.55 7.60 18.96
C GLU A 131 11.11 7.92 17.52
N VAL A 132 10.55 6.95 16.80
CA VAL A 132 10.02 7.15 15.43
C VAL A 132 8.85 8.15 15.45
N CYS A 133 7.96 8.07 16.43
CA CYS A 133 6.88 9.05 16.62
C CYS A 133 7.42 10.46 16.86
N ASN A 134 8.39 10.62 17.76
CA ASN A 134 9.00 11.91 18.07
C ASN A 134 9.70 12.52 16.86
N TYR A 135 10.38 11.67 16.07
CA TYR A 135 10.95 12.07 14.80
C TYR A 135 9.86 12.58 13.83
N LEU A 136 8.75 11.85 13.66
CA LEU A 136 7.65 12.27 12.79
C LEU A 136 7.06 13.62 13.22
N ILE A 137 6.88 13.84 14.53
CA ILE A 137 6.38 15.11 15.09
C ILE A 137 7.34 16.28 14.82
N ALA A 138 8.66 16.05 14.93
CA ALA A 138 9.68 17.08 14.72
C ALA A 138 10.03 17.31 13.24
N SER A 139 9.69 16.36 12.36
CA SER A 139 10.04 16.41 10.94
C SER A 139 9.26 17.48 10.16
N LYS A 140 9.82 17.96 9.05
CA LYS A 140 9.07 18.79 8.10
C LYS A 140 7.97 17.95 7.44
N PRO A 141 6.76 18.50 7.27
CA PRO A 141 5.71 17.81 6.50
C PRO A 141 6.17 17.44 5.08
N PRO A 142 5.61 16.38 4.48
CA PRO A 142 5.82 16.05 3.07
C PRO A 142 5.77 17.27 2.13
N SER A 143 6.84 17.49 1.37
CA SER A 143 7.00 18.65 0.47
C SER A 143 6.82 18.30 -1.01
N TYR A 144 6.54 17.03 -1.33
CA TYR A 144 6.21 16.58 -2.69
C TYR A 144 4.70 16.70 -2.97
N VAL A 145 4.35 16.68 -4.25
CA VAL A 145 2.96 16.49 -4.73
C VAL A 145 2.63 14.99 -4.64
N PRO A 146 1.52 14.57 -3.98
CA PRO A 146 1.11 13.16 -3.86
C PRO A 146 0.69 12.48 -5.18
N SER A 147 1.52 12.57 -6.23
CA SER A 147 1.26 12.01 -7.57
C SER A 147 0.93 10.53 -7.51
N TYR A 148 1.53 9.78 -6.59
CA TYR A 148 1.26 8.35 -6.42
C TYR A 148 -0.20 8.06 -6.02
N MET A 149 -0.83 8.97 -5.29
CA MET A 149 -2.22 8.89 -4.85
C MET A 149 -3.16 9.47 -5.90
N ILE A 150 -2.84 10.66 -6.42
CA ILE A 150 -3.60 11.35 -7.48
C ILE A 150 -3.72 10.47 -8.73
N SER A 151 -2.61 9.87 -9.17
CA SER A 151 -2.58 9.00 -10.34
C SER A 151 -3.21 7.63 -10.10
N HIS A 152 -3.57 7.27 -8.87
CA HIS A 152 -4.35 6.06 -8.59
C HIS A 152 -5.84 6.35 -8.43
N GLY A 153 -6.20 7.60 -8.16
CA GLY A 153 -7.57 8.06 -8.10
C GLY A 153 -8.34 7.83 -9.40
N LEU A 154 -9.64 7.56 -9.28
CA LEU A 154 -10.56 7.37 -10.38
C LEU A 154 -10.97 8.69 -11.01
N ARG A 155 -10.80 9.82 -10.31
CA ARG A 155 -11.30 11.12 -10.77
C ARG A 155 -10.55 11.65 -11.99
N LYS A 156 -9.30 11.21 -12.20
CA LYS A 156 -8.55 11.42 -13.44
C LYS A 156 -9.22 10.77 -14.67
N PHE A 157 -10.05 9.75 -14.47
CA PHE A 157 -10.81 9.09 -15.53
C PHE A 157 -12.22 9.66 -15.70
N THR A 158 -12.71 10.45 -14.73
CA THR A 158 -14.05 11.08 -14.78
C THR A 158 -14.01 12.53 -15.26
N GLY A 159 -12.83 13.11 -15.53
CA GLY A 159 -12.67 14.46 -16.10
C GLY A 159 -12.87 15.61 -15.10
N VAL A 160 -13.01 15.32 -13.80
CA VAL A 160 -13.12 16.35 -12.75
C VAL A 160 -11.70 16.70 -12.27
N THR A 161 -11.22 17.91 -12.60
CA THR A 161 -9.85 18.36 -12.28
C THR A 161 -9.64 18.61 -10.78
N GLU A 162 -8.46 18.23 -10.28
CA GLU A 162 -8.00 18.51 -8.91
C GLU A 162 -7.35 19.88 -8.86
N ALA A 163 -7.81 20.72 -7.94
CA ALA A 163 -7.10 21.95 -7.61
C ALA A 163 -5.82 21.56 -6.88
N PRO A 164 -4.69 22.22 -7.19
CA PRO A 164 -3.39 21.93 -6.56
C PRO A 164 -3.39 22.18 -5.06
#